data_AF-A0A2K3NGN1-F1
#
_entry.id   AF-A0A2K3NGN1-F1
#
_cell.length_a   1.000
_cell.length_b   1.000
_cell.length_c   1.000
_cell.angle_alpha   90.00
_cell.angle_beta   90.00
_cell.angle_gamma   90.00
#
_symmetry.space_group_name_H-M   'P 1'
#
loop_
_entity.id
_entity.type
_entity.pdbx_description
1 polymer ?
#
loop_
_entity_poly.entity_id
_entity_poly.type
_entity_poly.pdbx_seq_one_letter_code
_entity_poly.pdbx_strand_id
1 'polypeptide(L)'
;MWIEESEANALWKGKTSYNRVSYLYNDELLQLATLNFEFKQLLYKNELKELKRWAEKCGISNMGFGREKSTYCYFAVSAVLTSIPHDSYVRMLVAKSAIIITVADDFFDTTGSLNELEFLTDAIQRWDAKGLSSHSKVIFDSLDDLVIEASRKYLQQEGTSYDISNSLKDL
;
A
#
# COMPACT_ATOMS: atom_id res chain seq x y z
N MET A 1 2.74 21.41 -3.55
CA MET A 1 1.74 22.49 -3.63
C MET A 1 1.87 23.45 -2.46
N TRP A 2 1.34 23.20 -1.24
CA TRP A 2 1.42 24.22 -0.16
C TRP A 2 2.84 24.63 0.24
N ILE A 3 3.77 23.68 0.40
CA ILE A 3 5.19 23.96 0.73
C ILE A 3 5.87 24.82 -0.36
N GLU A 4 5.48 24.65 -1.62
CA GLU A 4 6.05 25.38 -2.76
C GLU A 4 5.37 26.75 -2.97
N GLU A 5 4.13 26.90 -2.50
CA GLU A 5 3.31 28.12 -2.66
C GLU A 5 3.37 29.06 -1.45
N SER A 6 3.88 28.59 -0.30
CA SER A 6 3.89 29.37 0.94
C SER A 6 4.74 30.65 0.87
N GLU A 7 5.75 30.68 -0.01
CA GLU A 7 6.58 31.88 -0.25
C GLU A 7 5.82 32.99 -0.98
N ALA A 8 4.78 32.67 -1.77
CA ALA A 8 4.13 33.62 -2.66
C ALA A 8 3.11 34.56 -1.96
N ASN A 9 2.66 34.23 -0.75
CA ASN A 9 1.50 34.88 -0.10
C ASN A 9 1.78 35.52 1.27
N ALA A 10 3.03 35.89 1.56
CA ALA A 10 3.43 36.40 2.87
C ALA A 10 2.79 37.76 3.27
N LEU A 11 2.14 38.46 2.33
CA LEU A 11 1.69 39.85 2.50
C LEU A 11 0.16 39.99 2.49
N TRP A 12 -0.40 40.40 3.63
CA TRP A 12 -1.83 40.73 3.74
C TRP A 12 -2.03 42.25 3.76
N LYS A 13 -2.92 42.76 2.89
CA LYS A 13 -3.30 44.19 2.84
C LYS A 13 -4.38 44.50 3.88
N GLY A 14 -4.05 45.37 4.84
CA GLY A 14 -5.00 45.96 5.80
C GLY A 14 -5.29 47.43 5.51
N LYS A 15 -6.29 48.00 6.18
CA LYS A 15 -6.75 49.39 5.94
C LYS A 15 -5.73 50.48 6.32
N THR A 16 -4.73 50.19 7.16
CA THR A 16 -3.80 51.22 7.71
C THR A 16 -2.31 50.85 7.74
N SER A 17 -1.86 49.75 7.12
CA SER A 17 -0.42 49.43 7.04
C SER A 17 -0.03 48.67 5.77
N TYR A 18 1.09 49.07 5.15
CA TYR A 18 1.79 48.30 4.12
C TYR A 18 2.39 47.05 4.77
N ASN A 19 1.99 45.86 4.29
CA ASN A 19 2.62 44.57 4.55
C ASN A 19 2.72 44.13 6.03
N ARG A 20 1.65 43.55 6.59
CA ARG A 20 1.78 42.72 7.80
C ARG A 20 2.35 41.35 7.41
N VAL A 21 3.49 40.97 7.98
CA VAL A 21 3.94 39.57 7.97
C VAL A 21 2.86 38.78 8.70
N SER A 22 2.21 37.88 7.99
CA SER A 22 1.18 37.03 8.56
C SER A 22 1.80 36.12 9.63
N TYR A 23 1.13 35.94 10.77
CA TYR A 23 1.46 34.85 11.72
C TYR A 23 1.42 33.46 11.05
N LEU A 24 0.82 33.35 9.85
CA LEU A 24 0.80 32.16 9.00
C LEU A 24 2.11 31.91 8.23
N TYR A 25 3.03 32.88 8.18
CA TYR A 25 4.35 32.71 7.57
C TYR A 25 5.39 32.53 8.67
N ASN A 26 5.67 31.27 9.01
CA ASN A 26 6.64 30.89 10.01
C ASN A 26 7.70 30.00 9.34
N ASP A 27 8.92 30.53 9.22
CA ASP A 27 10.04 29.85 8.57
C ASP A 27 10.39 28.51 9.25
N GLU A 28 10.22 28.40 10.58
CA GLU A 28 10.44 27.16 11.32
C GLU A 28 9.40 26.10 10.94
N LEU A 29 8.13 26.50 10.76
CA LEU A 29 7.07 25.59 10.30
C LEU A 29 7.29 25.15 8.85
N LEU A 30 7.74 26.06 7.98
CA LEU A 30 8.07 25.72 6.59
C LEU A 30 9.27 24.76 6.53
N GLN A 31 10.31 25.03 7.32
CA GLN A 31 11.47 24.15 7.43
C GLN A 31 11.08 22.76 7.96
N LEU A 32 10.26 22.70 9.01
CA LEU A 32 9.75 21.44 9.55
C LEU A 32 8.90 20.68 8.53
N ALA A 33 8.01 21.36 7.81
CA ALA A 33 7.17 20.75 6.77
C ALA A 33 8.02 20.17 5.64
N THR A 34 9.05 20.90 5.20
CA THR A 34 9.98 20.47 4.16
C THR A 34 10.77 19.23 4.60
N LEU A 35 11.40 19.27 5.77
CA LEU A 35 12.16 18.14 6.31
C LEU A 35 11.29 16.89 6.51
N ASN A 36 10.06 17.06 7.02
CA ASN A 36 9.12 15.96 7.19
C ASN A 36 8.68 15.37 5.84
N PHE A 37 8.48 16.21 4.82
CA PHE A 37 8.15 15.76 3.47
C PHE A 37 9.30 14.95 2.86
N GLU A 38 10.53 15.44 2.94
CA GLU A 38 11.73 14.75 2.45
C GLU A 38 11.94 13.40 3.16
N PHE A 39 11.81 13.39 4.49
CA PHE A 39 11.90 12.16 5.29
C PHE A 39 10.87 11.13 4.86
N LYS A 40 9.59 11.52 4.73
CA LYS A 40 8.52 10.63 4.27
C LYS A 40 8.76 10.14 2.85
N GLN A 41 9.21 11.02 1.95
CA GLN A 41 9.52 10.64 0.57
C GLN A 41 10.64 9.58 0.51
N LEU A 42 11.68 9.72 1.34
CA LEU A 42 12.76 8.73 1.44
C LEU A 42 12.23 7.38 1.96
N LEU A 43 11.39 7.41 3.00
CA LEU A 43 10.74 6.21 3.53
C LEU A 43 9.90 5.51 2.45
N TYR A 44 9.07 6.26 1.73
CA TYR A 44 8.21 5.70 0.68
C TYR A 44 9.00 5.10 -0.49
N LYS A 45 10.13 5.73 -0.87
CA LYS A 45 11.04 5.16 -1.88
C LYS A 45 11.62 3.82 -1.44
N ASN A 46 11.96 3.69 -0.16
CA ASN A 46 12.48 2.44 0.39
C ASN A 46 11.40 1.35 0.45
N GLU A 47 10.22 1.68 0.97
CA GLU A 47 9.05 0.79 1.00
C GLU A 47 8.66 0.31 -0.41
N LEU A 48 8.62 1.19 -1.41
CA LEU A 48 8.35 0.82 -2.79
C LEU A 48 9.39 -0.16 -3.37
N LYS A 49 10.67 -0.01 -3.00
CA LYS A 49 11.72 -0.94 -3.42
C LYS A 49 11.51 -2.33 -2.82
N GLU A 50 11.16 -2.40 -1.54
CA GLU A 50 10.84 -3.65 -0.87
C GLU A 50 9.58 -4.29 -1.44
N LEU A 51 8.56 -3.50 -1.76
CA LEU A 51 7.33 -3.98 -2.38
C LEU A 51 7.57 -4.57 -3.77
N LYS A 52 8.41 -3.93 -4.59
CA LYS A 52 8.81 -4.46 -5.90
C LYS A 52 9.54 -5.80 -5.77
N ARG A 53 10.49 -5.90 -4.83
CA ARG A 53 11.20 -7.16 -4.54
C ARG A 53 10.25 -8.27 -4.09
N TRP A 54 9.27 -7.93 -3.24
CA TRP A 54 8.22 -8.86 -2.83
C TRP A 54 7.38 -9.34 -4.03
N ALA A 55 6.91 -8.41 -4.88
CA ALA A 55 6.11 -8.76 -6.06
C ALA A 55 6.90 -9.60 -7.08
N GLU A 56 8.21 -9.38 -7.22
CA GLU A 56 9.09 -10.24 -8.00
C GLU A 56 9.22 -11.64 -7.39
N LYS A 57 9.43 -11.74 -6.07
CA LYS A 57 9.55 -13.02 -5.35
C LYS A 57 8.27 -13.86 -5.43
N CYS A 58 7.11 -13.22 -5.33
CA CYS A 58 5.81 -13.90 -5.44
C CYS A 58 5.48 -14.30 -6.88
N GLY A 59 6.24 -13.85 -7.88
CA GLY A 59 5.95 -14.12 -9.29
C GLY A 59 4.89 -13.22 -9.92
N ILE A 60 4.30 -12.29 -9.15
CA ILE A 60 3.32 -11.30 -9.62
C ILE A 60 3.90 -10.44 -10.75
N SER A 61 5.17 -10.06 -10.64
CA SER A 61 5.85 -9.26 -11.68
C SER A 61 6.01 -10.02 -13.00
N ASN A 62 5.97 -11.36 -12.99
CA ASN A 62 6.17 -12.20 -14.16
C ASN A 62 4.86 -12.46 -14.94
N MET A 63 3.70 -12.05 -14.40
CA MET A 63 2.39 -12.26 -15.02
C MET A 63 2.15 -11.32 -16.22
N GLY A 64 3.06 -10.38 -16.50
CA GLY A 64 2.95 -9.41 -17.59
C GLY A 64 2.11 -8.17 -17.22
N PHE A 65 1.03 -8.33 -16.45
CA PHE A 65 0.16 -7.23 -16.01
C PHE A 65 0.45 -6.72 -14.58
N GLY A 66 1.18 -7.46 -13.75
CA GLY A 66 1.40 -7.08 -12.33
C GLY A 66 2.40 -5.92 -12.08
N ARG A 67 3.29 -5.62 -13.04
CA ARG A 67 4.44 -4.72 -12.81
C ARG A 67 4.06 -3.24 -12.70
N GLU A 68 3.14 -2.77 -13.54
CA GLU A 68 2.67 -1.38 -13.50
C GLU A 68 1.77 -1.13 -12.29
N LYS A 69 0.95 -2.12 -11.93
CA LYS A 69 0.00 -2.04 -10.80
C LYS A 69 0.70 -1.85 -9.46
N SER A 70 1.88 -2.46 -9.27
CA SER A 70 2.64 -2.37 -8.02
C SER A 70 3.04 -0.95 -7.63
N THR A 71 3.39 -0.11 -8.60
CA THR A 71 3.75 1.30 -8.34
C THR A 71 2.51 2.15 -8.10
N TYR A 72 1.45 1.95 -8.89
CA TYR A 72 0.19 2.67 -8.75
C TYR A 72 -0.50 2.40 -7.41
N CYS A 73 -0.66 1.12 -7.05
CA CYS A 73 -1.29 0.72 -5.80
C CYS A 73 -0.54 1.31 -4.59
N TYR A 74 0.80 1.25 -4.61
CA TYR A 74 1.59 1.81 -3.52
C TYR A 74 1.50 3.34 -3.43
N PHE A 75 1.46 4.04 -4.56
CA PHE A 75 1.23 5.48 -4.59
C PHE A 75 -0.12 5.84 -3.97
N ALA A 76 -1.20 5.15 -4.39
CA ALA A 76 -2.54 5.39 -3.87
C ALA A 76 -2.60 5.14 -2.35
N VAL A 77 -2.05 4.03 -1.87
CA VAL A 77 -2.03 3.70 -0.44
C VAL A 77 -1.22 4.70 0.36
N SER A 78 -0.02 5.06 -0.12
CA SER A 78 0.85 6.03 0.56
C SER A 78 0.24 7.42 0.61
N ALA A 79 -0.51 7.83 -0.42
CA ALA A 79 -1.21 9.11 -0.47
C ALA A 79 -2.40 9.16 0.51
N VAL A 80 -3.12 8.06 0.70
CA VAL A 80 -4.25 7.99 1.64
C VAL A 80 -3.77 7.87 3.09
N LEU A 81 -2.73 7.07 3.34
CA LEU A 81 -2.21 6.79 4.69
C LEU A 81 -1.07 7.71 5.12
N THR A 82 -0.99 8.92 4.55
CA THR A 82 0.05 9.93 4.86
C THR A 82 0.09 10.35 6.33
N SER A 83 -1.04 10.23 7.03
CA SER A 83 -1.22 10.62 8.44
C SER A 83 -0.78 9.54 9.44
N ILE A 84 -0.43 8.32 9.00
CA ILE A 84 0.00 7.21 9.86
C ILE A 84 1.54 7.12 9.79
N PRO A 85 2.32 7.91 10.54
CA PRO A 85 3.72 8.14 10.24
C PRO A 85 4.61 6.95 10.61
N HIS A 86 4.16 6.13 11.56
CA HIS A 86 5.00 5.13 12.22
C HIS A 86 4.69 3.68 11.84
N ASP A 87 3.64 3.44 11.07
CA ASP A 87 3.24 2.09 10.72
C ASP A 87 3.54 1.76 9.25
N SER A 88 4.85 1.64 8.96
CA SER A 88 5.34 1.11 7.69
C SER A 88 4.74 -0.27 7.38
N TYR A 89 4.50 -1.06 8.43
CA TYR A 89 3.92 -2.39 8.29
C TYR A 89 2.49 -2.33 7.75
N VAL A 90 1.60 -1.51 8.34
CA VAL A 90 0.23 -1.33 7.85
C VAL A 90 0.19 -0.83 6.41
N ARG A 91 1.02 0.16 6.05
CA ARG A 91 1.10 0.62 4.65
C ARG A 91 1.52 -0.49 3.69
N MET A 92 2.54 -1.26 4.07
CA MET A 92 3.02 -2.37 3.25
C MET A 92 1.97 -3.47 3.13
N LEU A 93 1.26 -3.80 4.22
CA LEU A 93 0.18 -4.78 4.23
C LEU A 93 -0.95 -4.37 3.28
N VAL A 94 -1.46 -3.14 3.43
CA VAL A 94 -2.53 -2.60 2.57
C VAL A 94 -2.08 -2.51 1.11
N ALA A 95 -0.84 -2.11 0.84
CA ALA A 95 -0.31 -2.06 -0.53
C ALA A 95 -0.21 -3.46 -1.16
N LYS A 96 0.25 -4.47 -0.42
CA LYS A 96 0.27 -5.87 -0.89
C LYS A 96 -1.14 -6.37 -1.17
N SER A 97 -2.10 -6.14 -0.26
CA SER A 97 -3.52 -6.48 -0.48
C SER A 97 -4.07 -5.84 -1.76
N ALA A 98 -3.86 -4.54 -1.94
CA ALA A 98 -4.33 -3.82 -3.11
C ALA A 98 -3.74 -4.38 -4.43
N ILE A 99 -2.46 -4.77 -4.42
CA ILE A 99 -1.81 -5.41 -5.57
C ILE A 99 -2.47 -6.75 -5.88
N ILE A 100 -2.64 -7.63 -4.88
CA ILE A 100 -3.25 -8.95 -5.08
C ILE A 100 -4.67 -8.82 -5.61
N ILE A 101 -5.48 -7.92 -5.05
CA ILE A 101 -6.85 -7.66 -5.50
C ILE A 101 -6.84 -7.19 -6.96
N THR A 102 -5.99 -6.23 -7.32
CA THR A 102 -5.93 -5.69 -8.69
C THR A 102 -5.45 -6.75 -9.70
N VAL A 103 -4.51 -7.60 -9.29
CA VAL A 103 -4.01 -8.70 -10.13
C VAL A 103 -5.08 -9.79 -10.28
N ALA A 104 -5.82 -10.09 -9.22
CA ALA A 104 -6.95 -11.02 -9.30
C ALA A 104 -8.04 -10.47 -10.22
N ASP A 105 -8.43 -9.21 -10.06
CA ASP A 105 -9.42 -8.51 -10.89
C ASP A 105 -9.07 -8.61 -12.39
N ASP A 106 -7.84 -8.21 -12.78
CA ASP A 106 -7.36 -8.33 -14.16
C ASP A 106 -7.37 -9.81 -14.64
N PHE A 107 -7.06 -10.76 -13.74
CA PHE A 107 -7.10 -12.19 -14.04
C PHE A 107 -8.52 -12.69 -14.32
N PHE A 108 -9.52 -12.28 -13.52
CA PHE A 108 -10.93 -12.63 -13.72
C PHE A 108 -11.52 -11.98 -14.97
N ASP A 109 -11.13 -10.74 -15.27
CA ASP A 109 -11.75 -9.96 -16.36
C ASP A 109 -11.14 -10.22 -17.74
N THR A 110 -9.84 -10.52 -17.82
CA THR A 110 -9.12 -10.50 -19.11
C THR A 110 -8.30 -11.73 -19.43
N THR A 111 -7.75 -12.42 -18.43
CA THR A 111 -6.65 -13.38 -18.66
C THR A 111 -7.06 -14.82 -18.39
N GLY A 112 -7.81 -15.08 -17.32
CA GLY A 112 -8.14 -16.41 -16.85
C GLY A 112 -9.18 -17.10 -17.73
N SER A 113 -8.97 -18.39 -18.01
CA SER A 113 -10.02 -19.22 -18.57
C SER A 113 -11.07 -19.57 -17.51
N LEU A 114 -12.32 -19.82 -17.91
CA LEU A 114 -13.41 -20.15 -16.98
C LEU A 114 -13.03 -21.26 -15.98
N ASN A 115 -12.35 -22.31 -16.47
CA ASN A 115 -11.88 -23.40 -15.62
C ASN A 115 -10.87 -22.92 -14.56
N GLU A 116 -9.90 -22.08 -14.94
CA GLU A 116 -8.93 -21.54 -13.97
C GLU A 116 -9.58 -20.61 -12.95
N LEU A 117 -10.61 -19.86 -13.36
CA LEU A 117 -11.40 -19.01 -12.46
C LEU A 117 -12.18 -19.87 -11.46
N GLU A 118 -12.86 -20.92 -11.92
CA GLU A 118 -13.57 -21.87 -11.05
C GLU A 118 -12.62 -22.55 -10.07
N PHE A 119 -11.46 -23.02 -10.53
CA PHE A 119 -10.46 -23.61 -9.64
C PHE A 119 -9.92 -22.61 -8.62
N LEU A 120 -9.70 -21.35 -9.00
CA LEU A 120 -9.26 -20.31 -8.07
C LEU A 120 -10.33 -20.00 -7.02
N THR A 121 -11.59 -19.85 -7.42
CA THR A 121 -12.71 -19.60 -6.50
C THR A 121 -12.88 -20.76 -5.50
N ASP A 122 -12.84 -22.00 -5.98
CA ASP A 122 -12.95 -23.21 -5.16
C ASP A 122 -11.74 -23.38 -4.22
N ALA A 123 -10.53 -23.05 -4.69
CA ALA A 123 -9.33 -23.04 -3.85
C ALA A 123 -9.41 -22.00 -2.73
N ILE A 124 -9.92 -20.80 -3.00
CA ILE A 124 -10.14 -19.75 -1.99
C ILE A 124 -11.19 -20.21 -0.97
N GLN A 125 -12.32 -20.76 -1.42
CA GLN A 125 -13.38 -21.26 -0.52
C GLN A 125 -12.91 -22.37 0.42
N ARG A 126 -12.05 -23.27 -0.06
CA ARG A 126 -11.47 -24.34 0.77
C ARG A 126 -10.21 -23.93 1.51
N TRP A 127 -9.64 -22.79 1.15
CA TRP A 127 -8.31 -22.34 1.54
C TRP A 127 -7.21 -23.38 1.29
N ASP A 128 -7.21 -23.99 0.09
CA ASP A 128 -6.24 -25.00 -0.36
C ASP A 128 -5.86 -24.79 -1.83
N ALA A 129 -4.56 -24.66 -2.11
CA ALA A 129 -4.01 -24.45 -3.46
C ALA A 129 -4.13 -25.65 -4.41
N LYS A 130 -4.71 -26.77 -3.96
CA LYS A 130 -4.86 -27.99 -4.75
C LYS A 130 -5.63 -27.73 -6.05
N GLY A 131 -5.00 -28.10 -7.18
CA GLY A 131 -5.58 -27.97 -8.51
C GLY A 131 -5.27 -26.63 -9.20
N LEU A 132 -4.65 -25.67 -8.51
CA LEU A 132 -4.22 -24.41 -9.11
C LEU A 132 -2.96 -24.59 -9.97
N SER A 133 -2.86 -23.77 -11.02
CA SER A 133 -1.69 -23.74 -11.90
C SER A 133 -1.45 -22.33 -12.44
N SER A 134 -0.23 -22.07 -12.93
CA SER A 134 0.11 -20.80 -13.59
C SER A 134 -0.26 -19.57 -12.72
N HIS A 135 -1.02 -18.64 -13.28
CA HIS A 135 -1.43 -17.39 -12.66
C HIS A 135 -2.33 -17.57 -11.44
N SER A 136 -3.29 -18.51 -11.46
CA SER A 136 -4.20 -18.72 -10.33
C SER A 136 -3.46 -19.20 -9.08
N LYS A 137 -2.43 -20.03 -9.27
CA LYS A 137 -1.55 -20.47 -8.19
C LYS A 137 -0.75 -19.31 -7.59
N VAL A 138 -0.18 -18.45 -8.45
CA VAL A 138 0.57 -17.26 -7.99
C VAL A 138 -0.32 -16.33 -7.15
N ILE A 139 -1.56 -16.09 -7.58
CA ILE A 139 -2.50 -15.24 -6.86
C ILE A 139 -2.83 -15.84 -5.49
N PHE A 140 -3.19 -17.13 -5.45
CA PHE A 140 -3.54 -17.81 -4.20
C PHE A 140 -2.36 -17.89 -3.23
N ASP A 141 -1.19 -18.32 -3.69
CA ASP A 141 -0.01 -18.45 -2.83
C ASP A 141 0.40 -17.07 -2.26
N SER A 142 0.27 -15.99 -3.05
CA SER A 142 0.52 -14.62 -2.57
C SER A 142 -0.49 -14.17 -1.52
N LEU A 143 -1.77 -14.56 -1.66
CA LEU A 143 -2.83 -14.26 -0.71
C LEU A 143 -2.62 -15.02 0.62
N ASP A 144 -2.32 -16.32 0.55
CA ASP A 144 -2.07 -17.15 1.72
C ASP A 144 -0.85 -16.66 2.51
N ASP A 145 0.26 -16.36 1.80
CA ASP A 145 1.45 -15.76 2.40
C ASP A 145 1.14 -14.43 3.12
N LEU A 146 0.26 -13.60 2.54
CA LEU A 146 -0.14 -12.33 3.12
C LEU A 146 -0.97 -12.52 4.40
N VAL A 147 -1.92 -13.46 4.39
CA VAL A 147 -2.73 -13.81 5.57
C VAL A 147 -1.84 -14.33 6.69
N ILE A 148 -0.89 -15.22 6.37
CA ILE A 148 0.07 -15.75 7.35
C ILE A 148 0.95 -14.62 7.90
N GLU A 149 1.43 -13.69 7.06
CA GLU A 149 2.20 -12.53 7.48
C GLU A 149 1.40 -11.63 8.44
N ALA A 150 0.12 -11.38 8.13
CA ALA A 150 -0.82 -10.62 8.95
C ALA A 150 -1.05 -11.26 10.31
N SER A 151 -1.41 -12.54 10.34
CA SER A 151 -1.62 -13.31 11.57
C SER A 151 -0.38 -13.31 12.45
N ARG A 152 0.79 -13.55 11.88
CA ARG A 152 2.06 -13.58 12.65
C ARG A 152 2.36 -12.23 13.29
N LYS A 153 2.10 -11.14 12.58
CA LYS A 153 2.35 -9.78 13.09
C LYS A 153 1.38 -9.39 14.20
N TYR A 154 0.11 -9.76 14.06
CA TYR A 154 -0.88 -9.60 15.12
C TYR A 154 -0.47 -10.36 16.40
N LEU A 155 -0.08 -11.64 16.28
CA LEU A 155 0.40 -12.44 17.40
C LEU A 155 1.60 -11.80 18.13
N GLN A 156 2.53 -11.20 17.38
CA GLN A 156 3.69 -10.51 17.95
C GLN A 156 3.33 -9.23 18.72
N GLN A 157 2.27 -8.53 18.32
CA GLN A 157 1.85 -7.27 18.92
C GLN A 157 0.97 -7.48 20.16
N GLU A 158 0.04 -8.44 20.11
CA GLU A 158 -0.96 -8.64 21.17
C GLU A 158 -0.55 -9.67 22.22
N GLY A 159 0.56 -10.41 22.01
CA GLY A 159 1.06 -11.42 22.96
C GLY A 159 0.07 -12.56 23.26
N THR A 160 -1.00 -12.66 22.48
CA THR A 160 -2.08 -13.64 22.65
C THR A 160 -1.82 -14.88 21.79
N SER A 161 -2.33 -16.04 22.25
CA SER A 161 -2.29 -17.32 21.51
C SER A 161 -3.42 -17.45 20.48
N TYR A 162 -4.20 -16.38 20.22
CA TYR A 162 -5.39 -16.46 19.38
C TYR A 162 -5.01 -16.35 17.90
N ASP A 163 -5.15 -17.47 17.19
CA ASP A 163 -4.90 -17.54 15.76
C ASP A 163 -6.03 -16.85 14.98
N ILE A 164 -5.77 -15.62 14.50
CA ILE A 164 -6.71 -14.85 13.69
C ILE A 164 -6.77 -15.32 12.23
N SER A 165 -5.96 -16.31 11.84
CA SER A 165 -5.89 -16.74 10.43
C SER A 165 -7.27 -17.18 9.94
N ASN A 166 -8.03 -17.93 10.73
CA ASN A 166 -9.38 -18.34 10.34
C ASN A 166 -10.30 -17.14 10.09
N SER A 167 -10.26 -16.12 10.95
CA SER A 167 -11.04 -14.90 10.75
C SER A 167 -10.61 -14.12 9.51
N LEU A 168 -9.32 -14.14 9.16
CA LEU A 168 -8.82 -13.51 7.93
C LEU A 168 -9.19 -14.28 6.66
N LYS A 169 -9.34 -15.60 6.78
CA LYS A 169 -9.78 -16.48 5.68
C LYS A 169 -11.28 -16.34 5.39
N ASP A 170 -12.05 -15.97 6.40
CA ASP A 170 -13.51 -15.78 6.30
C ASP A 170 -13.91 -14.38 5.78
N LEU A 171 -12.96 -13.46 5.61
CA LEU A 171 -13.17 -12.08 5.09
C LEU A 171 -13.28 -12.05 3.56
#